data_AF-A0A7J6TWF1-F1
#
_entry.id   AF-A0A7J6TWF1-F1
#
_cell.length_a   1.000
_cell.length_b   1.000
_cell.length_c   1.000
_cell.angle_alpha   90.00
_cell.angle_beta   90.00
_cell.angle_gamma   90.00
#
_symmetry.space_group_name_H-M   'P 1'
#
loop_
_entity.id
_entity.type
_entity.pdbx_description
1 polymer ?
#
loop_
_entity_poly.entity_id
_entity_poly.type
_entity_poly.pdbx_seq_one_letter_code
_entity_poly.pdbx_strand_id
1 'polypeptide(L)'
;MSNKAVLPSVEEEYRLRRGSLRKETNTVSGGHTPQKMEARAPRQKRSRAMPEVSSSDIDNHMQAARAASTMRSRDSTLKGYKEVCDKHGFTHFPITADSMVCYIVSLTIKGLMWETVHNYTGKVKVESRLHETAPLSNADQEKIRLALHAAKRLLRNRKKKRTGR
;
A
#
# COMPACT_ATOMS: atom_id res chain seq x y z
N MET A 1 -35.03 -15.80 29.88
CA MET A 1 -34.45 -14.48 30.21
C MET A 1 -33.14 -14.36 29.46
N SER A 2 -33.09 -13.56 28.39
CA SER A 2 -31.96 -13.55 27.45
C SER A 2 -31.19 -12.23 27.59
N ASN A 3 -29.98 -12.30 28.16
CA ASN A 3 -29.05 -11.18 28.22
C ASN A 3 -28.48 -10.90 26.83
N LYS A 4 -28.99 -9.86 26.15
CA LYS A 4 -28.35 -9.30 24.96
C LYS A 4 -27.18 -8.43 25.41
N ALA A 5 -25.96 -8.94 25.27
CA ALA A 5 -24.76 -8.11 25.31
C ALA A 5 -24.78 -7.18 24.08
N VAL A 6 -24.96 -5.88 24.35
CA VAL A 6 -24.84 -4.83 23.34
C VAL A 6 -23.35 -4.66 23.06
N LEU A 7 -22.89 -5.09 21.89
CA LEU A 7 -21.54 -4.81 21.42
C LEU A 7 -21.46 -3.33 21.03
N PRO A 8 -20.49 -2.55 21.55
CA PRO A 8 -20.32 -1.16 21.16
C PRO A 8 -19.92 -1.05 19.68
N SER A 9 -20.46 -0.03 19.02
CA SER A 9 -20.14 0.30 17.63
C SER A 9 -18.65 0.61 17.48
N VAL A 10 -18.06 0.20 16.36
CA VAL A 10 -16.64 0.43 16.00
C VAL A 10 -16.24 1.92 16.07
N GLU A 11 -17.21 2.84 16.01
CA GLU A 11 -17.00 4.29 16.20
C GLU A 11 -16.75 4.71 17.66
N GLU A 12 -17.29 4.00 18.65
CA GLU A 12 -17.03 4.27 20.07
C GLU A 12 -15.61 3.84 20.49
N GLU A 13 -15.13 2.72 19.94
CA GLU A 13 -13.78 2.21 20.21
C GLU A 13 -12.69 3.17 19.70
N TYR A 14 -12.95 3.86 18.57
CA TYR A 14 -12.05 4.87 18.02
C TYR A 14 -12.02 6.19 18.82
N ARG A 15 -13.14 6.59 19.47
CA ARG A 15 -13.19 7.77 20.32
C ARG A 15 -12.44 7.57 21.65
N LEU A 16 -12.60 6.41 22.28
CA LEU A 16 -11.89 6.07 23.52
C LEU A 16 -10.36 6.05 23.34
N ARG A 17 -9.86 5.55 22.20
CA ARG A 17 -8.42 5.51 21.92
C ARG A 17 -7.77 6.88 21.72
N ARG A 18 -8.51 7.89 21.21
CA ARG A 18 -7.98 9.26 21.06
C ARG A 18 -7.98 10.08 22.36
N GLY A 19 -8.86 9.77 23.30
CA GLY A 19 -8.89 10.43 24.62
C GLY A 19 -7.77 10.00 25.56
N SER A 20 -7.27 8.76 25.42
CA SER A 20 -6.30 8.17 26.34
C SER A 20 -4.85 8.64 26.12
N LEU A 21 -4.49 9.10 24.92
CA LEU A 21 -3.12 9.56 24.59
C LEU A 21 -2.81 10.99 25.06
N ARG A 22 -3.78 11.71 25.64
CA ARG A 22 -3.58 13.07 26.18
C ARG A 22 -3.57 13.16 27.70
N LYS A 23 -3.78 12.06 28.43
CA LYS A 23 -3.87 12.06 29.90
C LYS A 23 -2.64 11.50 30.63
N GLU A 24 -1.60 11.07 29.93
CA GLU A 24 -0.39 10.51 30.58
C GLU A 24 0.73 11.54 30.85
N THR A 25 0.54 12.83 30.60
CA THR A 25 1.61 13.84 30.78
C THR A 25 1.37 14.90 31.86
N ASN A 26 0.31 14.80 32.68
CA ASN A 26 0.05 15.83 33.69
C ASN A 26 -0.44 15.25 35.02
N THR A 27 0.46 14.59 35.75
CA THR A 27 0.34 14.41 37.21
C THR A 27 1.73 14.17 37.80
N VAL A 28 2.47 15.25 38.05
CA VAL A 28 3.47 15.29 39.13
C VAL A 28 3.26 16.61 39.87
N SER A 29 2.52 16.52 40.99
CA SER A 29 2.39 17.59 41.96
C SER A 29 3.54 17.56 42.97
N GLY A 30 4.04 18.73 43.34
CA GLY A 30 4.37 19.04 44.73
C GLY A 30 5.79 18.72 45.21
N GLY A 31 6.65 19.73 45.24
CA GLY A 31 7.93 19.70 45.93
C GLY A 31 8.74 20.97 45.72
N HIS A 32 8.33 22.09 46.32
CA HIS A 32 9.13 23.32 46.34
C HIS A 32 10.27 23.19 47.35
N THR A 33 11.47 22.90 46.84
CA THR A 33 12.74 23.25 47.50
C THR A 33 13.35 24.43 46.75
N PRO A 34 13.79 25.52 47.41
CA PRO A 34 14.47 26.62 46.73
C PRO A 34 15.87 26.15 46.30
N GLN A 35 16.01 25.73 45.04
CA GLN A 35 17.31 25.51 44.44
C GLN A 35 18.01 26.87 44.24
N LYS A 36 19.20 27.00 44.85
CA LYS A 36 20.15 28.08 44.60
C LYS A 36 20.29 28.26 43.07
N MET A 37 20.01 29.46 42.57
CA MET A 37 20.28 29.83 41.18
C MET A 37 21.80 29.86 40.98
N GLU A 38 22.37 28.71 40.61
CA GLU A 38 23.68 28.69 39.97
C GLU A 38 23.57 29.39 38.61
N ALA A 39 24.55 30.26 38.34
CA ALA A 39 24.64 31.04 37.13
C ALA A 39 24.53 30.13 35.90
N ARG A 40 23.44 30.28 35.15
CA ARG A 40 23.16 29.54 33.93
C ARG A 40 24.31 29.76 32.95
N ALA A 41 25.09 28.71 32.70
CA ALA A 41 26.13 28.74 31.68
C ALA A 41 25.56 29.25 30.34
N PRO A 42 26.31 30.05 29.58
CA PRO A 42 25.81 30.62 28.33
C PRO A 42 25.35 29.49 27.42
N ARG A 43 24.12 29.60 26.89
CA ARG A 43 23.58 28.69 25.88
C ARG A 43 24.56 28.66 24.72
N GLN A 44 25.38 27.61 24.64
CA GLN A 44 26.17 27.32 23.46
C GLN A 44 25.20 27.27 22.28
N LYS A 45 25.35 28.21 21.35
CA LYS A 45 24.69 28.15 20.05
C LYS A 45 25.20 26.87 19.39
N ARG A 46 24.47 25.76 19.55
CA ARG A 46 24.67 24.56 18.75
C ARG A 46 24.35 24.96 17.32
N SER A 47 25.37 25.38 16.57
CA SER A 47 25.32 25.27 15.11
C SER A 47 25.05 23.80 14.86
N ARG A 48 23.81 23.46 14.48
CA ARG A 48 23.51 22.16 13.90
C ARG A 48 24.22 22.15 12.54
N ALA A 49 25.52 21.87 12.54
CA ALA A 49 26.23 21.56 11.32
C ALA A 49 25.52 20.35 10.71
N MET A 50 25.10 20.48 9.47
CA MET A 50 24.55 19.34 8.74
C MET A 50 25.66 18.29 8.66
N PRO A 51 25.37 17.02 8.99
CA PRO A 51 26.37 15.97 8.88
C PRO A 51 26.91 15.93 7.45
N GLU A 52 28.23 15.81 7.30
CA GLU A 52 28.85 15.60 6.00
C GLU A 52 28.45 14.21 5.50
N VAL A 53 27.44 14.16 4.63
CA VAL A 53 26.98 12.94 3.98
C VAL A 53 27.67 12.84 2.63
N SER A 54 28.32 11.71 2.35
CA SER A 54 28.96 11.48 1.07
C SER A 54 27.91 11.40 -0.06
N SER A 55 28.27 11.80 -1.28
CA SER A 55 27.38 11.65 -2.44
C SER A 55 26.95 10.20 -2.66
N SER A 56 27.84 9.24 -2.38
CA SER A 56 27.54 7.81 -2.41
C SER A 56 26.47 7.38 -1.40
N ASP A 57 26.47 7.94 -0.18
CA ASP A 57 25.46 7.60 0.82
C ASP A 57 24.08 8.16 0.43
N ILE A 58 24.06 9.35 -0.18
CA ILE A 58 22.83 9.94 -0.74
C ILE A 58 22.29 9.03 -1.85
N ASP A 59 23.13 8.63 -2.79
CA ASP A 59 22.72 7.77 -3.90
C ASP A 59 22.22 6.40 -3.42
N ASN A 60 22.94 5.77 -2.48
CA ASN A 60 22.53 4.51 -1.87
C ASN A 60 21.19 4.64 -1.15
N HIS A 61 21.00 5.70 -0.36
CA HIS A 61 19.75 5.95 0.34
C HIS A 61 18.59 6.18 -0.64
N MET A 62 18.82 6.94 -1.70
CA MET A 62 17.82 7.21 -2.73
C MET A 62 17.46 5.95 -3.53
N GLN A 63 18.44 5.09 -3.84
CA GLN A 63 18.19 3.80 -4.48
C GLN A 63 17.37 2.88 -3.56
N ALA A 64 17.74 2.77 -2.28
CA ALA A 64 16.99 1.99 -1.30
C ALA A 64 15.55 2.50 -1.14
N ALA A 65 15.36 3.81 -1.08
CA ALA A 65 14.03 4.42 -1.01
C ALA A 65 13.17 4.12 -2.26
N ARG A 66 13.76 4.16 -3.46
CA ARG A 66 13.09 3.79 -4.72
C ARG A 66 12.73 2.31 -4.76
N ALA A 67 13.64 1.43 -4.33
CA ALA A 67 13.38 0.01 -4.22
C ALA A 67 12.22 -0.28 -3.25
N ALA A 68 12.25 0.32 -2.05
CA ALA A 68 11.18 0.18 -1.07
C ALA A 68 9.84 0.72 -1.56
N SER A 69 9.83 1.83 -2.30
CA SER A 69 8.61 2.35 -2.95
C SER A 69 8.04 1.36 -3.98
N THR A 70 8.91 0.77 -4.79
CA THR A 70 8.54 -0.23 -5.80
C THR A 70 7.97 -1.49 -5.15
N MET A 71 8.61 -1.99 -4.08
CA MET A 71 8.12 -3.13 -3.30
C MET A 71 6.73 -2.87 -2.72
N ARG A 72 6.53 -1.73 -2.05
CA ARG A 72 5.20 -1.36 -1.52
C ARG A 72 4.13 -1.29 -2.61
N SER A 73 4.48 -0.70 -3.76
CA SER A 73 3.59 -0.61 -4.91
C SER A 73 3.27 -1.98 -5.52
N ARG A 74 4.20 -2.93 -5.46
CA ARG A 74 4.01 -4.32 -5.88
C ARG A 74 3.11 -5.06 -4.90
N ASP A 75 3.39 -4.98 -3.61
CA ASP A 75 2.65 -5.68 -2.55
C ASP A 75 1.18 -5.26 -2.51
N SER A 76 0.91 -3.96 -2.71
CA SER A 76 -0.46 -3.45 -2.84
C SER A 76 -1.19 -4.05 -4.06
N THR A 77 -0.50 -4.17 -5.21
CA THR A 77 -1.08 -4.81 -6.40
C THR A 77 -1.33 -6.31 -6.16
N LEU A 78 -0.39 -7.01 -5.52
CA LEU A 78 -0.53 -8.42 -5.21
C LEU A 78 -1.65 -8.69 -4.22
N LYS A 79 -1.83 -7.83 -3.21
CA LYS A 79 -2.97 -7.90 -2.31
C LYS A 79 -4.30 -7.80 -3.08
N GLY A 80 -4.40 -6.85 -4.00
CA GLY A 80 -5.60 -6.71 -4.85
C GLY A 80 -5.83 -7.90 -5.78
N TYR A 81 -4.77 -8.54 -6.29
CA TYR A 81 -4.89 -9.80 -7.02
C TYR A 81 -5.39 -10.93 -6.11
N LYS A 82 -4.83 -11.05 -4.90
CA LYS A 82 -5.22 -12.08 -3.94
C LYS A 82 -6.71 -12.00 -3.58
N GLU A 83 -7.18 -10.80 -3.27
CA GLU A 83 -8.59 -10.53 -2.98
C GLU A 83 -9.53 -10.95 -4.12
N VAL A 84 -9.12 -10.74 -5.38
CA VAL A 84 -9.92 -11.15 -6.54
C VAL A 84 -9.93 -12.66 -6.70
N CYS A 85 -8.78 -13.32 -6.56
CA CYS A 85 -8.69 -14.77 -6.58
C CYS A 85 -9.54 -15.41 -5.48
N ASP A 86 -9.46 -14.92 -4.24
CA ASP A 86 -10.27 -15.41 -3.11
C ASP A 86 -11.75 -15.31 -3.41
N LYS A 87 -12.18 -14.16 -3.93
CA LYS A 87 -13.59 -13.90 -4.26
C LYS A 87 -14.13 -14.87 -5.33
N HIS A 88 -13.28 -15.31 -6.25
CA HIS A 88 -13.67 -16.14 -7.38
C HIS A 88 -13.23 -17.60 -7.25
N GLY A 89 -12.69 -18.00 -6.08
CA GLY A 89 -12.28 -19.38 -5.81
C GLY A 89 -11.03 -19.83 -6.57
N PHE A 90 -10.18 -18.89 -7.01
CA PHE A 90 -8.90 -19.22 -7.64
C PHE A 90 -7.78 -19.30 -6.60
N THR A 91 -6.83 -20.21 -6.82
CA THR A 91 -5.56 -20.22 -6.10
C THR A 91 -4.73 -19.00 -6.50
N HIS A 92 -4.10 -18.33 -5.53
CA HIS A 92 -3.22 -17.19 -5.79
C HIS A 92 -1.92 -17.61 -6.49
N PHE A 93 -1.37 -18.74 -6.07
CA PHE A 93 -0.13 -19.32 -6.59
C PHE A 93 -0.28 -20.84 -6.68
N PRO A 94 0.22 -21.48 -7.76
CA PRO A 94 0.83 -20.88 -8.95
C PRO A 94 -0.18 -20.04 -9.77
N ILE A 95 0.32 -19.01 -10.43
CA ILE A 95 -0.52 -18.12 -11.25
C ILE A 95 -0.92 -18.85 -12.53
N THR A 96 -2.23 -19.00 -12.74
CA THR A 96 -2.81 -19.60 -13.95
C THR A 96 -3.30 -18.53 -14.92
N ALA A 97 -3.47 -18.88 -16.21
CA ALA A 97 -4.09 -17.96 -17.18
C ALA A 97 -5.46 -17.46 -16.72
N ASP A 98 -6.30 -18.37 -16.23
CA ASP A 98 -7.69 -18.05 -15.88
C ASP A 98 -7.77 -17.10 -14.68
N SER A 99 -6.94 -17.31 -13.66
CA SER A 99 -6.84 -16.38 -12.53
C SER A 99 -6.39 -14.97 -12.97
N MET A 100 -5.45 -14.89 -13.92
CA MET A 100 -4.95 -13.63 -14.46
C MET A 100 -6.00 -12.92 -15.33
N VAL A 101 -6.71 -13.67 -16.17
CA VAL A 101 -7.80 -13.15 -17.00
C VAL A 101 -8.94 -12.65 -16.11
N CYS A 102 -9.32 -13.39 -15.07
CA CYS A 102 -10.31 -12.97 -14.08
C CYS A 102 -9.90 -11.65 -13.42
N TYR A 103 -8.62 -11.51 -13.07
CA TYR A 103 -8.09 -10.27 -12.51
C TYR A 103 -8.18 -9.09 -13.50
N ILE A 104 -7.76 -9.27 -14.75
CA ILE A 104 -7.87 -8.24 -15.80
C ILE A 104 -9.32 -7.80 -16.01
N VAL A 105 -10.24 -8.77 -16.08
CA VAL A 105 -11.68 -8.49 -16.22
C VAL A 105 -12.20 -7.70 -15.03
N SER A 106 -11.83 -8.09 -13.81
CA SER A 106 -12.21 -7.39 -12.58
C SER A 106 -11.74 -5.93 -12.56
N LEU A 107 -10.49 -5.67 -12.95
CA LEU A 107 -9.95 -4.30 -13.06
C LEU A 107 -10.66 -3.49 -14.17
N THR A 108 -11.01 -4.15 -15.28
CA THR A 108 -11.73 -3.52 -16.40
C THR A 108 -13.16 -3.15 -16.00
N ILE A 109 -13.86 -4.03 -15.27
CA ILE A 109 -15.20 -3.77 -14.75
C ILE A 109 -15.17 -2.57 -13.80
N LYS A 110 -14.21 -2.55 -12.85
CA LYS A 110 -13.95 -1.40 -11.95
C LYS A 110 -13.68 -0.09 -12.70
N GLY A 111 -13.34 -0.15 -13.99
CA GLY A 111 -13.19 1.03 -14.85
C GLY A 111 -11.89 1.79 -14.63
N LEU A 112 -10.83 1.08 -14.20
CA LEU A 112 -9.49 1.67 -14.09
C LEU A 112 -8.98 2.11 -15.47
N MET A 113 -8.00 3.03 -15.47
CA MET A 113 -7.30 3.42 -16.70
C MET A 113 -6.56 2.22 -17.30
N TRP A 114 -6.48 2.16 -18.63
CA TRP A 114 -5.80 1.07 -19.35
C TRP A 114 -4.35 0.91 -18.88
N GLU A 115 -3.65 2.04 -18.69
CA GLU A 115 -2.26 2.09 -18.24
C GLU A 115 -2.12 1.44 -16.86
N THR A 116 -3.09 1.66 -15.97
CA THR A 116 -3.14 1.03 -14.65
C THR A 116 -3.38 -0.46 -14.74
N VAL A 117 -4.33 -0.91 -15.56
CA VAL A 117 -4.60 -2.34 -15.78
C VAL A 117 -3.37 -3.06 -16.31
N HIS A 118 -2.72 -2.46 -17.32
CA HIS A 118 -1.50 -3.01 -17.92
C HIS A 118 -0.35 -3.09 -16.90
N ASN A 119 -0.12 -2.02 -16.13
CA ASN A 119 0.92 -1.99 -15.10
C ASN A 119 0.66 -3.04 -14.00
N TYR A 120 -0.56 -3.12 -13.49
CA TYR A 120 -0.90 -4.08 -12.44
C TYR A 120 -0.74 -5.52 -12.91
N THR A 121 -1.20 -5.84 -14.12
CA THR A 121 -1.01 -7.17 -14.72
C THR A 121 0.48 -7.50 -14.87
N GLY A 122 1.30 -6.52 -15.29
CA GLY A 122 2.74 -6.67 -15.40
C GLY A 122 3.41 -7.01 -14.07
N LYS A 123 3.04 -6.34 -12.98
CA LYS A 123 3.56 -6.63 -11.63
C LYS A 123 3.24 -8.04 -11.16
N VAL A 124 2.01 -8.51 -11.38
CA VAL A 124 1.62 -9.88 -10.99
C VAL A 124 2.39 -10.92 -11.84
N LYS A 125 2.62 -10.65 -13.13
CA LYS A 125 3.46 -11.51 -13.98
C LYS A 125 4.92 -11.59 -13.51
N VAL A 126 5.49 -10.47 -13.06
CA VAL A 126 6.84 -10.47 -12.49
C VAL A 126 6.88 -11.34 -11.24
N GLU A 127 5.88 -11.23 -10.37
CA GLU A 127 5.79 -12.07 -9.17
C GLU A 127 5.68 -13.57 -9.50
N SER A 128 4.94 -13.93 -10.56
CA SER A 128 4.90 -15.30 -11.06
C SER A 128 6.26 -15.85 -11.44
N ARG A 129 7.14 -15.00 -12.00
CA ARG A 129 8.50 -15.40 -12.41
C ARG A 129 9.41 -15.58 -11.20
N LEU A 130 9.22 -14.79 -10.15
CA LEU A 130 10.02 -14.84 -8.92
C LEU A 130 9.69 -16.07 -8.05
N HIS A 131 8.47 -16.61 -8.13
CA HIS A 131 8.06 -17.75 -7.31
C HIS A 131 8.42 -19.13 -7.88
N GLU A 132 9.09 -19.21 -9.04
CA GLU A 132 9.68 -20.41 -9.68
C GLU A 132 8.77 -21.65 -9.84
N THR A 133 7.47 -21.57 -9.51
CA THR A 133 6.63 -22.75 -9.32
C THR A 133 6.12 -23.36 -10.63
N ALA A 134 5.98 -22.55 -11.68
CA ALA A 134 5.81 -22.97 -13.08
C ALA A 134 5.73 -21.71 -13.98
N PRO A 135 6.53 -21.60 -15.04
CA PRO A 135 6.35 -20.53 -16.02
C PRO A 135 5.03 -20.72 -16.78
N LEU A 136 4.32 -19.62 -17.04
CA LEU A 136 3.11 -19.63 -17.88
C LEU A 136 3.43 -20.16 -19.28
N SER A 137 2.65 -21.13 -19.76
CA SER A 137 2.78 -21.69 -21.11
C SER A 137 2.55 -20.62 -22.18
N ASN A 138 3.02 -20.87 -23.41
CA ASN A 138 2.78 -19.93 -24.53
C ASN A 138 1.28 -19.72 -24.79
N ALA A 139 0.46 -20.78 -24.64
CA ALA A 139 -0.99 -20.69 -24.78
C ALA A 139 -1.61 -19.80 -23.68
N ASP A 140 -1.14 -19.91 -22.44
CA ASP A 140 -1.59 -19.08 -21.33
C ASP A 140 -1.22 -17.61 -21.52
N GLN A 141 0.00 -17.36 -22.00
CA GLN A 141 0.45 -16.01 -22.33
C GLN A 141 -0.43 -15.37 -23.42
N GLU A 142 -0.81 -16.15 -24.44
CA GLU A 142 -1.69 -15.68 -25.50
C GLU A 142 -3.11 -15.38 -25.00
N LYS A 143 -3.68 -16.24 -24.14
CA LYS A 143 -4.97 -15.96 -23.47
C LYS A 143 -4.93 -14.63 -22.71
N ILE A 144 -3.86 -14.39 -21.93
CA ILE A 144 -3.68 -13.14 -21.20
C ILE A 144 -3.54 -11.94 -22.16
N ARG A 145 -2.82 -12.11 -23.27
CA ARG A 145 -2.65 -11.07 -24.30
C ARG A 145 -4.00 -10.68 -24.92
N LEU A 146 -4.84 -11.66 -25.26
CA LEU A 146 -6.18 -11.43 -25.80
C LEU A 146 -7.09 -10.71 -24.80
N ALA A 147 -7.05 -11.10 -23.52
CA ALA A 147 -7.80 -10.42 -22.46
C ALA A 147 -7.39 -8.95 -22.30
N LEU A 148 -6.08 -8.67 -22.31
CA LEU A 148 -5.56 -7.30 -22.29
C LEU A 148 -6.00 -6.49 -23.51
N HIS A 149 -5.99 -7.09 -24.70
CA HIS A 149 -6.46 -6.42 -25.91
C HIS A 149 -7.96 -6.08 -25.84
N ALA A 150 -8.78 -6.99 -25.32
CA ALA A 150 -10.20 -6.76 -25.06
C ALA A 150 -10.42 -5.63 -24.04
N ALA A 151 -9.69 -5.64 -22.92
CA ALA A 151 -9.75 -4.60 -21.89
C ALA A 151 -9.42 -3.21 -22.47
N LYS A 152 -8.37 -3.10 -23.28
CA LYS A 152 -7.99 -1.85 -23.96
C LYS A 152 -9.11 -1.28 -24.82
N ARG A 153 -9.79 -2.13 -25.61
CA ARG A 153 -10.93 -1.73 -26.45
C ARG A 153 -12.11 -1.23 -25.60
N LEU A 154 -12.48 -1.97 -24.55
CA LEU A 154 -13.60 -1.63 -23.67
C LEU A 154 -13.37 -0.31 -22.93
N LEU A 155 -12.17 -0.09 -22.39
CA LEU A 155 -11.83 1.12 -21.64
C LEU A 155 -11.73 2.36 -22.54
N ARG A 156 -11.21 2.22 -23.77
CA ARG A 156 -11.18 3.31 -24.76
C ARG A 156 -12.58 3.80 -25.12
N ASN A 157 -13.54 2.88 -25.29
CA ASN A 157 -14.92 3.21 -25.64
C ASN A 157 -15.65 3.96 -24.52
N ARG A 158 -15.34 3.67 -23.24
CA ARG A 158 -15.89 4.39 -22.09
C ARG A 158 -15.50 5.87 -22.08
N LYS A 159 -14.26 6.21 -22.46
CA LYS A 159 -13.79 7.62 -22.50
C LYS A 159 -14.58 8.46 -23.51
N LYS A 160 -14.88 7.90 -24.69
CA LYS A 160 -15.65 8.61 -25.74
C LYS A 160 -17.09 8.89 -25.36
N LYS A 161 -17.74 8.02 -24.57
CA LYS A 161 -19.14 8.20 -24.16
C LYS A 161 -19.33 9.36 -23.17
N ARG A 162 -18.29 9.78 -22.45
CA ARG A 162 -18.34 10.91 -21.49
C ARG A 162 -18.22 12.29 -22.14
N THR A 163 -17.66 12.40 -23.33
CA THR A 163 -17.40 13.69 -24.01
C THR A 163 -18.48 14.10 -25.03
N GLY A 164 -19.59 13.35 -25.12
CA GLY A 164 -20.66 13.59 -26.09
C GLY A 164 -21.99 14.00 -25.45
N ARG A 165 -21.96 14.74 -24.35
CA ARG A 165 -23.13 15.37 -23.74
C ARG A 165 -22.92 16.88 -23.69
#